data_AF-A0A800UF23-F1
#
_entry.id   AF-A0A800UF23-F1
#
_cell.length_a   1.000
_cell.length_b   1.000
_cell.length_c   1.000
_cell.angle_alpha   90.00
_cell.angle_beta   90.00
_cell.angle_gamma   90.00
#
_symmetry.space_group_name_H-M   'P 1'
#
loop_
_entity.id
_entity.type
_entity.pdbx_description
1 polymer ?
#
loop_
_entity_poly.entity_id
_entity_poly.type
_entity_poly.pdbx_seq_one_letter_code
_entity_poly.pdbx_strand_id
1 'polypeptide(L)'
;MNTKKLPFLQSQILEHICLKISDKAEPNINELSELTGYPTDSKILLNAIHSLIEKGFIEDGGNFNFKVPQSRKSFFEETIQRIKNQETKYNEDLINQIDKKTSWQLPLFQEYHSISDLNRDGVVHHWYDYLEDFPYTLLEDSIKKYGLKKGDLVLDPFCGSGTTLVSSNLFQLNAIGIDANPLMCLVSDVKTTWDIDTKRHL
;
A
#
# COMPACT_ATOMS: atom_id res chain seq x y z
N MET A 1 -13.27 -6.86 21.91
CA MET A 1 -13.68 -5.46 21.67
C MET A 1 -13.94 -5.30 20.19
N ASN A 2 -15.12 -4.81 19.79
CA ASN A 2 -15.44 -4.53 18.39
C ASN A 2 -14.44 -3.47 17.87
N THR A 3 -13.44 -3.89 17.09
CA THR A 3 -12.43 -2.97 16.54
C THR A 3 -13.13 -2.14 15.48
N LYS A 4 -13.59 -0.94 15.85
CA LYS A 4 -14.14 0.03 14.91
C LYS A 4 -13.11 0.20 13.79
N LYS A 5 -13.38 -0.34 12.60
CA LYS A 5 -12.48 -0.22 11.44
C LYS A 5 -12.22 1.26 11.18
N LEU A 6 -10.95 1.63 11.13
CA LEU A 6 -10.51 2.97 10.79
C LEU A 6 -10.14 3.01 9.30
N PRO A 7 -10.78 3.89 8.50
CA PRO A 7 -10.30 4.21 7.16
C PRO A 7 -8.84 4.66 7.19
N PHE A 8 -8.11 4.41 6.10
CA PHE A 8 -6.66 4.66 6.00
C PHE A 8 -6.24 6.05 6.49
N LEU A 9 -6.90 7.11 6.02
CA LEU A 9 -6.62 8.49 6.44
C LEU A 9 -6.76 8.69 7.96
N GLN A 10 -7.78 8.10 8.57
CA GLN A 10 -7.98 8.18 10.02
C GLN A 10 -6.89 7.43 10.78
N SER A 11 -6.47 6.27 10.28
CA SER A 11 -5.38 5.49 10.85
C SER A 11 -4.05 6.25 10.80
N GLN A 12 -3.72 6.86 9.66
CA GLN A 12 -2.50 7.66 9.50
C GLN A 12 -2.47 8.88 10.43
N ILE A 13 -3.57 9.63 10.51
CA ILE A 13 -3.69 10.79 11.41
C ILE A 13 -3.54 10.33 12.88
N LEU A 14 -4.21 9.24 13.25
CA LEU A 14 -4.14 8.70 14.60
C LEU A 14 -2.71 8.26 14.95
N GLU A 15 -2.02 7.54 14.06
CA GLU A 15 -0.64 7.10 14.27
C GLU A 15 0.30 8.28 14.53
N HIS A 16 0.22 9.32 13.70
CA HIS A 16 1.06 10.52 13.86
C HIS A 16 0.80 11.25 15.18
N ILE A 17 -0.47 11.47 15.52
CA ILE A 17 -0.86 12.07 16.80
C ILE A 17 -0.31 11.22 17.96
N CYS A 18 -0.43 9.90 17.87
CA CYS A 18 0.07 9.00 18.91
C CYS A 18 1.59 9.10 19.10
N LEU A 19 2.35 9.14 18.02
CA LEU A 19 3.81 9.28 18.08
C LEU A 19 4.21 10.62 18.71
N LYS A 20 3.59 11.72 18.30
CA LYS A 20 3.84 13.05 18.87
C LYS A 20 3.56 13.10 20.36
N ILE A 21 2.42 12.57 20.80
CA ILE A 21 2.07 12.47 22.22
C ILE A 21 3.09 11.62 22.98
N SER A 22 3.55 10.50 22.40
CA SER A 22 4.58 9.66 23.02
C SER A 22 5.90 10.41 23.22
N ASP A 23 6.26 11.30 22.31
CA ASP A 23 7.50 12.08 22.36
C ASP A 23 7.34 13.40 23.13
N LYS A 24 6.21 13.56 23.83
CA LYS A 24 5.82 14.78 24.59
C LYS A 24 5.78 16.04 23.72
N ALA A 25 5.52 15.89 22.43
CA ALA A 25 5.33 16.97 21.47
C ALA A 25 3.84 17.17 21.16
N GLU A 26 3.45 18.41 20.89
CA GLU A 26 2.08 18.72 20.47
C GLU A 26 1.94 18.54 18.95
N PRO A 27 0.95 17.75 18.46
CA PRO A 27 0.69 17.63 17.04
C PRO A 27 0.15 18.95 16.47
N ASN A 28 0.66 19.37 15.32
CA ASN A 28 0.22 20.58 14.61
C ASN A 28 -0.57 20.22 13.34
N ILE A 29 -1.61 20.99 13.02
CA ILE A 29 -2.37 20.83 11.77
C ILE A 29 -1.49 20.97 10.51
N ASN A 30 -0.44 21.79 10.55
CA ASN A 30 0.49 21.92 9.42
C ASN A 30 1.22 20.59 9.14
N GLU A 31 1.61 19.86 10.20
CA GLU A 31 2.28 18.56 10.06
C GLU A 31 1.32 17.49 9.55
N LEU A 32 0.06 17.51 10.02
CA LEU A 32 -0.99 16.63 9.51
C LEU A 32 -1.33 16.94 8.04
N SER A 33 -1.27 18.21 7.64
CA SER A 33 -1.48 18.62 6.25
C SER A 33 -0.37 18.08 5.35
N GLU A 34 0.89 18.21 5.76
CA GLU A 34 2.05 17.67 5.05
C GLU A 34 2.01 16.13 4.97
N LEU A 35 1.69 15.45 6.07
CA LEU A 35 1.59 13.99 6.13
C LEU A 35 0.50 13.43 5.21
N THR A 36 -0.66 14.07 5.17
CA THR A 36 -1.84 13.53 4.48
C THR A 36 -2.01 14.07 3.06
N GLY A 37 -1.27 15.11 2.69
CA GLY A 37 -1.41 15.80 1.41
C GLY A 37 -2.65 16.69 1.29
N TYR A 38 -3.46 16.82 2.36
CA TYR A 38 -4.65 17.68 2.37
C TYR A 38 -4.33 19.05 2.98
N PRO A 39 -4.81 20.17 2.40
CA PRO A 39 -4.67 21.50 3.00
C PRO A 39 -5.22 21.59 4.43
N THR A 40 -4.69 22.51 5.23
CA THR A 40 -5.08 22.70 6.64
C THR A 40 -6.55 23.08 6.82
N ASP A 41 -7.17 23.70 5.82
CA ASP A 41 -8.60 24.07 5.79
C ASP A 41 -9.48 23.02 5.10
N SER A 42 -8.91 21.87 4.70
CA SER A 42 -9.63 20.80 4.03
C SER A 42 -10.71 20.19 4.91
N LYS A 43 -11.95 20.19 4.41
CA LYS A 43 -13.06 19.48 5.05
C LYS A 43 -12.77 17.99 5.23
N ILE A 44 -11.99 17.37 4.34
CA ILE A 44 -11.65 15.94 4.42
C ILE A 44 -10.79 15.68 5.66
N LEU A 45 -9.73 16.48 5.84
CA LEU A 45 -8.82 16.39 6.98
C LEU A 45 -9.55 16.69 8.30
N LEU A 46 -10.30 17.78 8.34
CA LEU A 46 -11.06 18.19 9.52
C LEU A 46 -12.13 17.16 9.91
N ASN A 47 -12.86 16.59 8.94
CA ASN A 47 -13.84 15.54 9.19
C ASN A 47 -13.18 14.23 9.68
N ALA A 48 -12.00 13.89 9.17
CA ALA A 48 -11.26 12.71 9.62
C ALA A 48 -10.84 12.85 11.10
N ILE A 49 -10.33 14.02 11.48
CA ILE A 49 -9.99 14.36 12.88
C ILE A 49 -11.25 14.30 13.75
N HIS A 50 -12.33 14.96 13.33
CA HIS A 50 -13.61 14.93 14.06
C HIS A 50 -14.13 13.51 14.26
N SER A 51 -14.05 12.66 13.23
CA SER A 51 -14.46 11.25 13.33
C SER A 51 -13.61 10.46 14.33
N LEU A 52 -12.32 10.75 14.47
CA LEU A 52 -11.46 10.14 15.49
C LEU A 52 -11.88 10.54 16.91
N ILE A 53 -12.28 11.80 17.10
CA ILE A 53 -12.82 12.32 18.37
C ILE A 53 -14.15 11.62 18.69
N GLU A 54 -15.11 11.60 17.76
CA GLU A 54 -16.41 10.93 17.93
C GLU A 54 -16.29 9.43 18.22
N LYS A 55 -15.32 8.76 17.58
CA LYS A 55 -15.04 7.34 17.83
C LYS A 55 -14.32 7.10 19.16
N GLY A 56 -13.88 8.17 19.83
CA GLY A 56 -13.21 8.17 21.12
C GLY A 56 -11.80 7.65 21.06
N PHE A 57 -11.08 7.85 19.95
CA PHE A 57 -9.66 7.50 19.84
C PHE A 57 -8.75 8.61 20.39
N ILE A 58 -9.18 9.87 20.26
CA ILE A 58 -8.49 11.07 20.76
C ILE A 58 -9.50 12.01 21.43
N GLU A 59 -9.05 12.81 22.38
CA GLU A 59 -9.79 13.90 23.01
C GLU A 59 -9.28 15.24 22.49
N ASP A 60 -10.20 16.17 22.23
CA ASP A 60 -9.86 17.54 21.84
C ASP A 60 -9.61 18.40 23.09
N GLY A 61 -8.37 18.86 23.25
CA GLY A 61 -7.93 19.81 24.27
C GLY A 61 -7.99 21.27 23.82
N GLY A 62 -8.45 21.55 22.59
CA GLY A 62 -8.47 22.87 21.97
C GLY A 62 -7.14 23.23 21.27
N ASN A 63 -7.20 24.11 20.28
CA ASN A 63 -6.04 24.54 19.47
C ASN A 63 -5.21 23.38 18.87
N PHE A 64 -5.85 22.32 18.39
CA PHE A 64 -5.18 21.10 17.90
C PHE A 64 -4.34 20.34 18.95
N ASN A 65 -4.57 20.62 20.24
CA ASN A 65 -3.96 19.88 21.33
C ASN A 65 -4.76 18.60 21.58
N PHE A 66 -4.31 17.47 21.05
CA PHE A 66 -4.99 16.18 21.22
C PHE A 66 -4.45 15.41 22.42
N LYS A 67 -5.36 14.73 23.14
CA LYS A 67 -5.01 13.85 24.27
C LYS A 67 -5.53 12.44 24.03
N VAL A 68 -4.86 11.47 24.64
CA VAL A 68 -5.32 10.08 24.63
C VAL A 68 -6.31 9.89 25.77
N PRO A 69 -7.54 9.41 25.50
CA PRO A 69 -8.50 9.10 26.54
C PRO A 69 -7.93 8.08 27.53
N GLN A 70 -8.19 8.28 28.83
CA GLN A 70 -7.70 7.37 29.88
C GLN A 70 -8.16 5.92 29.67
N SER A 71 -9.35 5.72 29.08
CA SER A 71 -9.92 4.41 28.74
C SER A 71 -9.12 3.63 27.68
N ARG A 72 -8.26 4.31 26.91
CA ARG A 72 -7.45 3.73 25.82
C ARG A 72 -5.95 3.80 26.07
N LYS A 73 -5.53 4.25 27.25
CA LYS A 73 -4.11 4.43 27.58
C LYS A 73 -3.29 3.15 27.43
N SER A 74 -3.81 2.00 27.88
CA SER A 74 -3.12 0.70 27.73
C SER A 74 -2.95 0.29 26.26
N PHE A 75 -4.01 0.41 25.46
CA PHE A 75 -3.97 0.15 24.02
C PHE A 75 -2.97 1.06 23.31
N PHE A 76 -2.92 2.33 23.70
CA PHE A 76 -1.98 3.31 23.16
C PHE A 76 -0.53 2.94 23.49
N GLU A 77 -0.23 2.62 24.75
CA GLU A 77 1.11 2.21 25.20
C GLU A 77 1.58 0.95 24.47
N GLU A 78 0.71 -0.05 24.31
CA GLU A 78 1.00 -1.27 23.52
C GLU A 78 1.27 -0.95 22.04
N THR A 79 0.49 -0.05 21.45
CA THR A 79 0.63 0.33 20.04
C THR A 79 1.95 1.07 19.80
N ILE A 80 2.29 2.04 20.66
CA ILE A 80 3.55 2.77 20.58
C ILE A 80 4.76 1.85 20.79
N GLN A 81 4.68 0.90 21.73
CA GLN A 81 5.74 -0.10 21.91
C GLN A 81 5.94 -0.92 20.64
N ARG A 82 4.87 -1.34 19.97
CA ARG A 82 4.97 -2.07 18.70
C ARG A 82 5.60 -1.23 17.60
N ILE A 83 5.20 0.04 17.46
CA ILE A 83 5.75 0.95 16.44
C ILE A 83 7.23 1.24 16.72
N LYS A 84 7.62 1.51 17.97
CA LYS A 84 9.02 1.75 18.35
C LYS A 84 9.88 0.48 18.22
N ASN A 85 9.32 -0.69 18.47
CA ASN A 85 10.00 -1.98 18.27
C ASN A 85 10.07 -2.42 16.79
N GLN A 86 9.48 -1.67 15.85
CA GLN A 86 9.67 -1.90 14.41
C GLN A 86 11.02 -1.42 13.88
N GLU A 87 11.99 -1.10 14.73
CA GLU A 87 13.39 -1.39 14.41
C GLU A 87 13.61 -2.91 14.37
N THR A 88 12.96 -3.61 13.44
CA THR A 88 13.31 -4.98 13.09
C THR A 88 14.69 -4.94 12.44
N LYS A 89 15.74 -5.01 13.26
CA LYS A 89 16.94 -5.71 12.85
C LYS A 89 16.51 -7.14 12.59
N TYR A 90 16.29 -7.45 11.32
CA TYR A 90 16.10 -8.83 10.88
C TYR A 90 17.20 -9.67 11.50
N ASN A 91 16.82 -10.80 12.10
CA ASN A 91 17.79 -11.69 12.69
C ASN A 91 18.75 -12.13 11.59
N GLU A 92 19.99 -11.62 11.65
CA GLU A 92 21.00 -11.92 10.63
C GLU A 92 21.28 -13.41 10.56
N ASP A 93 21.10 -14.17 11.64
CA ASP A 93 21.25 -15.63 11.61
C ASP A 93 20.12 -16.32 10.83
N LEU A 94 18.91 -15.73 10.80
CA LEU A 94 17.81 -16.21 9.95
C LEU A 94 18.05 -15.86 8.48
N ILE A 95 18.50 -14.64 8.19
CA ILE A 95 18.90 -14.24 6.82
C ILE A 95 20.04 -15.13 6.32
N ASN A 96 21.08 -15.31 7.13
CA ASN A 96 22.21 -16.19 6.82
C ASN A 96 21.79 -17.66 6.66
N GLN A 97 20.72 -18.12 7.31
CA GLN A 97 20.17 -19.47 7.11
C GLN A 97 19.38 -19.61 5.80
N ILE A 98 18.65 -18.56 5.39
CA ILE A 98 17.97 -18.51 4.08
C ILE A 98 19.01 -18.51 2.95
N ASP A 99 20.09 -17.75 3.11
CA ASP A 99 21.18 -17.66 2.11
C ASP A 99 22.09 -18.90 2.09
N LYS A 100 22.21 -19.62 3.22
CA LYS A 100 22.98 -20.87 3.31
C LYS A 100 22.20 -22.02 2.68
N LYS A 101 22.11 -22.00 1.35
CA LYS A 101 21.83 -23.15 0.47
C LYS A 101 20.85 -24.17 1.04
N THR A 102 19.62 -24.07 0.58
CA THR A 102 19.01 -25.28 0.06
C THR A 102 18.79 -25.16 -1.43
N SER A 103 19.57 -25.94 -2.19
CA SER A 103 19.36 -26.20 -3.60
C SER A 103 18.15 -27.11 -3.82
N TRP A 104 17.03 -26.82 -3.16
CA TRP A 104 15.76 -27.42 -3.55
C TRP A 104 15.34 -26.68 -4.82
N GLN A 105 15.51 -27.31 -5.98
CA GLN A 105 14.66 -26.96 -7.11
C GLN A 105 13.23 -27.25 -6.66
N LEU A 106 12.49 -26.20 -6.32
CA LEU A 106 11.06 -26.30 -6.08
C LEU A 106 10.45 -26.94 -7.34
N PRO A 107 9.85 -28.14 -7.25
CA PRO A 107 9.19 -28.75 -8.40
C PRO A 107 7.90 -28.01 -8.78
N LEU A 108 7.56 -26.92 -8.05
CA LEU A 108 6.35 -26.13 -8.22
C LEU A 108 6.31 -25.33 -9.53
N PHE A 109 7.44 -25.13 -10.17
CA PHE A 109 7.50 -24.49 -11.48
C PHE A 109 7.88 -25.58 -12.48
N GLN A 110 6.88 -26.24 -13.07
CA GLN A 110 7.05 -26.71 -14.45
C GLN A 110 7.67 -25.54 -15.23
N GLU A 111 8.65 -25.80 -16.09
CA GLU A 111 9.46 -24.75 -16.74
C GLU A 111 8.57 -23.69 -17.43
N TYR A 112 8.19 -22.64 -16.70
CA TYR A 112 7.58 -21.45 -17.25
C TYR A 112 8.73 -20.64 -17.81
N HIS A 113 8.83 -20.58 -19.15
CA HIS A 113 9.95 -19.97 -19.84
C HIS A 113 9.89 -18.43 -19.86
N SER A 114 8.76 -17.85 -19.42
CA SER A 114 8.55 -16.41 -19.30
C SER A 114 7.52 -16.05 -18.22
N ILE A 115 7.57 -14.81 -17.71
CA ILE A 115 6.51 -14.27 -16.81
C ILE A 115 5.14 -14.27 -17.49
N SER A 116 5.10 -14.16 -18.83
CA SER A 116 3.87 -14.31 -19.60
C SER A 116 3.26 -15.71 -19.49
N ASP A 117 4.08 -16.76 -19.34
CA ASP A 117 3.59 -18.14 -19.15
C ASP A 117 2.98 -18.36 -17.75
N LEU A 118 3.53 -17.68 -16.74
CA LEU A 118 3.04 -17.73 -15.35
C LEU A 118 1.67 -17.06 -15.20
N ASN A 119 1.33 -16.08 -16.03
CA ASN A 119 0.08 -15.34 -15.88
C ASN A 119 -1.12 -15.95 -16.62
N ARG A 120 -1.00 -17.17 -17.17
CA ARG A 120 -2.15 -17.91 -17.75
C ARG A 120 -3.30 -18.04 -16.76
N ASP A 121 -2.98 -18.14 -15.47
CA ASP A 121 -3.93 -18.25 -14.37
C ASP A 121 -4.09 -16.95 -13.56
N GLY A 122 -3.67 -15.81 -14.13
CA GLY A 122 -3.80 -14.49 -13.47
C GLY A 122 -2.87 -14.27 -12.27
N VAL A 123 -1.83 -15.09 -12.11
CA VAL A 123 -0.92 -15.10 -10.94
C VAL A 123 -0.40 -13.72 -10.56
N VAL A 124 0.01 -12.90 -11.53
CA VAL A 124 0.57 -11.56 -11.28
C VAL A 124 -0.52 -10.59 -10.79
N HIS A 125 -1.75 -10.73 -11.29
CA HIS A 125 -2.88 -9.94 -10.80
C HIS A 125 -3.15 -10.21 -9.32
N HIS A 126 -2.92 -11.43 -8.86
CA HIS A 126 -3.13 -11.88 -7.49
C HIS A 126 -1.96 -11.62 -6.52
N TRP A 127 -0.89 -10.94 -6.94
CA TRP A 127 0.19 -10.55 -6.00
C TRP A 127 -0.27 -9.57 -4.91
N TYR A 128 -1.40 -8.91 -5.13
CA TYR A 128 -2.04 -8.04 -4.16
C TYR A 128 -3.55 -8.02 -4.43
N ASP A 129 -4.35 -8.38 -3.42
CA ASP A 129 -5.80 -8.33 -3.49
C ASP A 129 -6.31 -6.90 -3.23
N TYR A 130 -6.94 -6.29 -4.23
CA TYR A 130 -7.56 -4.98 -4.12
C TYR A 130 -9.07 -5.11 -4.33
N LEU A 131 -9.84 -4.52 -3.42
CA LEU A 131 -11.30 -4.71 -3.38
C LEU A 131 -11.98 -4.13 -4.62
N GLU A 132 -11.44 -3.03 -5.13
CA GLU A 132 -11.94 -2.29 -6.29
C GLU A 132 -11.29 -2.72 -7.61
N ASP A 133 -10.57 -3.85 -7.64
CA ASP A 133 -10.06 -4.42 -8.90
C ASP A 133 -11.20 -4.96 -9.79
N PHE A 134 -10.95 -4.96 -11.10
CA PHE A 134 -11.80 -5.60 -12.09
C PHE A 134 -11.08 -6.82 -12.70
N PRO A 135 -11.81 -7.79 -13.28
CA PRO A 135 -11.19 -8.98 -13.86
C PRO A 135 -10.36 -8.63 -15.10
N TYR A 136 -9.14 -9.18 -15.21
CA TYR A 136 -8.21 -8.91 -16.31
C TYR A 136 -8.78 -9.25 -17.70
N THR A 137 -9.73 -10.19 -17.77
CA THR A 137 -10.45 -10.55 -19.02
C THR A 137 -11.18 -9.37 -19.66
N LEU A 138 -11.62 -8.38 -18.87
CA LEU A 138 -12.24 -7.16 -19.37
C LEU A 138 -11.30 -6.38 -20.31
N LEU A 139 -10.01 -6.35 -19.96
CA LEU A 139 -9.00 -5.68 -20.78
C LEU A 139 -8.70 -6.46 -22.05
N GLU A 140 -8.64 -7.79 -21.98
CA GLU A 140 -8.48 -8.64 -23.16
C GLU A 140 -9.60 -8.44 -24.19
N ASP A 141 -10.84 -8.37 -23.72
CA ASP A 141 -12.00 -8.11 -24.56
C ASP A 141 -11.95 -6.72 -25.16
N SER A 142 -11.47 -5.73 -24.41
CA SER A 142 -11.25 -4.38 -24.90
C SER A 142 -10.15 -4.34 -25.98
N ILE A 143 -9.02 -5.00 -25.75
CA ILE A 143 -7.92 -5.12 -26.73
C ILE A 143 -8.44 -5.71 -28.04
N LYS A 144 -9.22 -6.79 -27.98
CA LYS A 144 -9.83 -7.42 -29.17
C LYS A 144 -10.83 -6.48 -29.85
N LYS A 145 -11.73 -5.87 -29.07
CA LYS A 145 -12.79 -4.99 -29.56
C LYS A 145 -12.23 -3.77 -30.30
N TYR A 146 -11.16 -3.18 -29.78
CA TYR A 146 -10.53 -1.99 -30.35
C TYR A 146 -9.38 -2.33 -31.31
N GLY A 147 -9.04 -3.61 -31.47
CA GLY A 147 -8.01 -4.07 -32.41
C GLY A 147 -6.61 -3.57 -32.05
N LEU A 148 -6.31 -3.42 -30.76
CA LEU A 148 -5.02 -2.95 -30.28
C LEU A 148 -3.91 -3.92 -30.67
N LYS A 149 -2.76 -3.38 -31.06
CA LYS A 149 -1.58 -4.11 -31.52
C LYS A 149 -0.39 -3.82 -30.63
N LYS A 150 0.58 -4.73 -30.65
CA LYS A 150 1.88 -4.54 -29.99
C LYS A 150 2.41 -3.12 -30.24
N GLY A 151 2.77 -2.44 -29.14
CA GLY A 151 3.28 -1.07 -29.16
C GLY A 151 2.23 0.03 -29.11
N ASP A 152 0.93 -0.28 -29.24
CA ASP A 152 -0.12 0.71 -28.99
C ASP A 152 -0.12 1.14 -27.52
N LEU A 153 -0.61 2.36 -27.27
CA LEU A 153 -0.58 2.99 -25.94
C LEU A 153 -1.95 2.92 -25.26
N VAL A 154 -1.97 2.43 -24.03
CA VAL A 154 -3.12 2.40 -23.13
C VAL A 154 -2.91 3.41 -21.99
N LEU A 155 -3.91 4.24 -21.73
CA LEU A 155 -3.91 5.16 -20.59
C LEU A 155 -4.99 4.73 -19.61
N ASP A 156 -4.60 4.51 -18.35
CA ASP A 156 -5.51 4.29 -17.24
C ASP A 156 -5.36 5.41 -16.20
N PRO A 157 -6.31 6.37 -16.14
CA PRO A 157 -6.23 7.50 -15.22
C PRO A 157 -6.56 7.13 -13.76
N PHE A 158 -6.97 5.88 -13.48
CA PHE A 158 -7.33 5.38 -12.16
C PHE A 158 -6.84 3.93 -11.99
N CYS A 159 -5.53 3.71 -12.15
CA CYS A 159 -4.99 2.38 -12.39
C CYS A 159 -5.07 1.43 -11.18
N GLY A 160 -5.27 1.93 -9.96
CA GLY A 160 -5.41 1.12 -8.75
C GLY A 160 -4.22 0.17 -8.59
N SER A 161 -4.50 -1.12 -8.36
CA SER A 161 -3.46 -2.15 -8.21
C SER A 161 -2.77 -2.54 -9.52
N GLY A 162 -3.19 -1.97 -10.65
CA GLY A 162 -2.46 -2.05 -11.92
C GLY A 162 -2.96 -3.11 -12.89
N THR A 163 -4.19 -3.62 -12.75
CA THR A 163 -4.74 -4.65 -13.67
C THR A 163 -4.59 -4.27 -15.13
N THR A 164 -4.93 -3.02 -15.51
CA THR A 164 -4.75 -2.52 -16.88
C THR A 164 -3.29 -2.57 -17.33
N LEU A 165 -2.36 -2.17 -16.46
CA LEU A 165 -0.93 -2.07 -16.78
C LEU A 165 -0.30 -3.45 -16.91
N VAL A 166 -0.60 -4.36 -15.98
CA VAL A 166 -0.17 -5.76 -16.00
C VAL A 166 -0.67 -6.44 -17.27
N SER A 167 -1.96 -6.32 -17.59
CA SER A 167 -2.52 -6.88 -18.82
C SER A 167 -1.87 -6.27 -20.06
N SER A 168 -1.70 -4.96 -20.11
CA SER A 168 -1.05 -4.28 -21.24
C SER A 168 0.37 -4.79 -21.48
N ASN A 169 1.16 -4.99 -20.41
CA ASN A 169 2.52 -5.52 -20.49
C ASN A 169 2.53 -6.94 -21.11
N LEU A 170 1.60 -7.83 -20.71
CA LEU A 170 1.45 -9.17 -21.29
C LEU A 170 1.18 -9.15 -22.79
N PHE A 171 0.36 -8.21 -23.25
CA PHE A 171 0.03 -8.04 -24.66
C PHE A 171 1.06 -7.20 -25.43
N GLN A 172 2.19 -6.86 -24.80
CA GLN A 172 3.27 -6.05 -25.38
C GLN A 172 2.76 -4.67 -25.84
N LEU A 173 1.82 -4.11 -25.09
CA LEU A 173 1.31 -2.75 -25.25
C LEU A 173 2.11 -1.80 -24.36
N ASN A 174 2.22 -0.55 -24.77
CA ASN A 174 2.68 0.51 -23.89
C ASN A 174 1.52 0.90 -22.97
N ALA A 175 1.81 1.18 -21.70
CA ALA A 175 0.78 1.63 -20.76
C ALA A 175 1.27 2.73 -19.83
N ILE A 176 0.37 3.67 -19.54
CA ILE A 176 0.58 4.71 -18.54
C ILE A 176 -0.57 4.61 -17.53
N GLY A 177 -0.22 4.47 -16.26
CA GLY A 177 -1.17 4.45 -15.15
C GLY A 177 -1.01 5.68 -14.28
N ILE A 178 -2.13 6.23 -13.82
CA ILE A 178 -2.18 7.30 -12.83
C ILE A 178 -3.09 6.84 -11.70
N ASP A 179 -2.65 7.04 -10.46
CA ASP A 179 -3.50 6.88 -9.28
C ASP A 179 -3.10 7.94 -8.24
N ALA A 180 -4.08 8.39 -7.45
CA ALA A 180 -3.84 9.34 -6.37
C ALA A 180 -3.27 8.64 -5.12
N ASN A 181 -3.47 7.33 -4.99
CA ASN A 181 -3.01 6.55 -3.86
C ASN A 181 -1.57 6.06 -4.11
N PRO A 182 -0.56 6.57 -3.38
CA PRO A 182 0.84 6.20 -3.61
C PRO A 182 1.12 4.71 -3.34
N LEU A 183 0.36 4.06 -2.46
CA LEU A 183 0.47 2.61 -2.26
C LEU A 183 0.04 1.84 -3.51
N MET A 184 -1.02 2.30 -4.18
CA MET A 184 -1.51 1.67 -5.41
C MET A 184 -0.53 1.87 -6.55
N CYS A 185 0.09 3.05 -6.65
CA CYS A 185 1.20 3.30 -7.56
C CYS A 185 2.36 2.33 -7.31
N LEU A 186 2.79 2.14 -6.06
CA LEU A 186 3.86 1.18 -5.71
C LEU A 186 3.49 -0.26 -6.07
N VAL A 187 2.28 -0.70 -5.74
CA VAL A 187 1.80 -2.05 -6.06
C VAL A 187 1.78 -2.27 -7.58
N SER A 188 1.27 -1.29 -8.33
CA SER A 188 1.27 -1.30 -9.80
C SER A 188 2.68 -1.37 -10.39
N ASP A 189 3.60 -0.56 -9.87
CA ASP A 189 5.01 -0.49 -10.31
C ASP A 189 5.71 -1.84 -10.09
N VAL A 190 5.55 -2.43 -8.91
CA VAL A 190 6.09 -3.76 -8.59
C VAL A 190 5.47 -4.85 -9.47
N LYS A 191 4.15 -4.83 -9.67
CA LYS A 191 3.44 -5.80 -10.52
C LYS A 191 3.81 -5.68 -12.01
N THR A 192 4.44 -4.58 -12.43
CA THR A 192 4.81 -4.34 -13.84
C THR A 192 6.32 -4.37 -14.11
N THR A 193 7.16 -4.38 -13.06
CA THR A 193 8.62 -4.46 -13.18
C THR A 193 9.10 -5.91 -13.16
N TRP A 194 9.32 -6.47 -14.34
CA TRP A 194 9.62 -7.90 -14.52
C TRP A 194 11.08 -8.19 -14.89
N ASP A 195 11.82 -7.17 -15.29
CA ASP A 195 13.19 -7.22 -15.81
C ASP A 195 14.24 -6.86 -14.75
N ILE A 196 14.03 -7.32 -13.51
CA ILE A 196 14.94 -7.04 -12.40
C ILE A 196 16.27 -7.78 -12.61
N ASP A 197 17.35 -7.02 -12.84
CA ASP A 197 18.72 -7.54 -12.85
C ASP A 197 19.19 -7.82 -11.42
N THR A 198 19.15 -9.09 -11.04
CA THR A 198 19.55 -9.57 -9.71
C THR A 198 21.04 -9.40 -9.41
N LYS A 199 21.89 -9.11 -10.42
CA LYS A 199 23.33 -8.89 -10.23
C LYS A 199 23.67 -7.46 -9.81
N ARG A 200 22.71 -6.53 -9.85
CA ARG A 200 22.93 -5.11 -9.56
C ARG A 200 22.73 -4.72 -8.09
N HIS A 201 22.22 -5.64 -7.27
CA HIS A 201 21.79 -5.38 -5.90
C HIS A 201 22.38 -6.34 -4.84
N LEU A 202 23.43 -7.09 -5.21
CA LEU A 202 24.30 -7.87 -4.32
C LEU A 202 25.75 -7.38 -4.47
#